data_AF-A0A3D4YPY4-F1
#
_entry.id   AF-A0A3D4YPY4-F1
#
_cell.length_a   1.000
_cell.length_b   1.000
_cell.length_c   1.000
_cell.angle_alpha   90.00
_cell.angle_beta   90.00
_cell.angle_gamma   90.00
#
_symmetry.space_group_name_H-M   'P 1'
#
loop_
_entity.id
_entity.type
_entity.pdbx_description
1 polymer ?
#
loop_
_entity_poly.entity_id
_entity_poly.type
_entity_poly.pdbx_seq_one_letter_code
_entity_poly.pdbx_strand_id
1 'polypeptide(L)'
;MLFASLLPAQQTESAEARVNAQRDELARIRAERDELEKKMSGLQNTAHEIRDEVNLLDKQHDATARMVKSLDQQMIAITDEVQTTTNDLQKSEREASMKRTVLQRRLIEIYKRGPLYSAEVLFSAQSVGQLVARYKYLHLLALRDKGLVHRLDDLHSKIESQQIQLVRLQNSVAENRSQKEREAARLADLEKEQAKNLVRVQEDTKR
;
A
#
# COMPACT_ATOMS: atom_id res chain seq x y z
N MET A 1 -100.28 -58.51 -18.52
CA MET A 1 -99.20 -59.04 -17.67
C MET A 1 -97.90 -58.44 -18.19
N LEU A 2 -97.32 -57.44 -17.53
CA LEU A 2 -96.50 -57.49 -16.30
C LEU A 2 -95.02 -57.77 -16.60
N PHE A 3 -94.17 -56.83 -16.14
CA PHE A 3 -92.73 -56.91 -15.85
C PHE A 3 -91.77 -57.14 -17.03
N ALA A 4 -90.49 -56.75 -17.04
CA ALA A 4 -89.63 -55.76 -16.39
C ALA A 4 -88.20 -56.11 -16.85
N SER A 5 -87.33 -55.13 -17.10
CA SER A 5 -85.84 -55.19 -16.99
C SER A 5 -85.27 -53.91 -17.62
N LEU A 6 -85.03 -52.84 -16.86
CA LEU A 6 -83.83 -52.51 -16.07
C LEU A 6 -82.47 -52.60 -16.81
N LEU A 7 -81.97 -51.39 -17.16
CA LEU A 7 -80.59 -50.85 -17.10
C LEU A 7 -79.47 -51.42 -18.00
N PRO A 8 -78.80 -50.50 -18.74
CA PRO A 8 -77.34 -50.42 -18.69
C PRO A 8 -76.78 -48.98 -18.56
N ALA A 9 -77.49 -48.04 -17.90
CA ALA A 9 -77.04 -46.64 -17.82
C ALA A 9 -76.11 -46.31 -16.61
N GLN A 10 -76.13 -47.11 -15.53
CA GLN A 10 -75.42 -46.80 -14.28
C GLN A 10 -73.95 -47.25 -14.24
N GLN A 11 -73.49 -48.13 -15.13
CA GLN A 11 -72.09 -48.60 -15.15
C GLN A 11 -71.16 -47.68 -15.98
N THR A 12 -71.67 -47.07 -17.06
CA THR A 12 -70.94 -46.12 -17.91
C THR A 12 -70.68 -44.77 -17.23
N GLU A 13 -71.64 -44.23 -16.46
CA GLU A 13 -71.43 -43.02 -15.65
C GLU A 13 -70.28 -43.17 -14.63
N SER A 14 -70.10 -44.38 -14.06
CA SER A 14 -69.05 -44.66 -13.07
C SER A 14 -67.64 -44.74 -13.68
N ALA A 15 -67.53 -45.16 -14.95
CA ALA A 15 -66.26 -45.25 -15.67
C ALA A 15 -65.82 -43.88 -16.20
N GLU A 16 -66.75 -43.09 -16.75
CA GLU A 16 -66.49 -41.71 -17.19
C GLU A 16 -66.11 -40.80 -16.02
N ALA A 17 -66.77 -40.92 -14.87
CA ALA A 17 -66.41 -40.18 -13.67
C ALA A 17 -65.00 -40.53 -13.16
N ARG A 18 -64.57 -41.80 -13.25
CA ARG A 18 -63.20 -42.23 -12.91
C ARG A 18 -62.17 -41.70 -13.90
N VAL A 19 -62.48 -41.72 -15.19
CA VAL A 19 -61.60 -41.17 -16.24
C VAL A 19 -61.44 -39.66 -16.07
N ASN A 20 -62.52 -38.94 -15.74
CA ASN A 20 -62.46 -37.50 -15.46
C ASN A 20 -61.66 -37.21 -14.17
N ALA A 21 -61.87 -37.97 -13.09
CA ALA A 21 -61.08 -37.84 -11.87
C ALA A 21 -59.58 -38.11 -12.11
N GLN A 22 -59.24 -39.11 -12.93
CA GLN A 22 -57.86 -39.40 -13.33
C GLN A 22 -57.26 -38.30 -14.21
N ARG A 23 -58.06 -37.66 -15.08
CA ARG A 23 -57.63 -36.50 -15.89
C ARG A 23 -57.37 -35.28 -15.02
N ASP A 24 -58.23 -35.01 -14.05
CA ASP A 24 -58.07 -33.89 -13.11
C ASP A 24 -56.84 -34.10 -12.22
N GLU A 25 -56.60 -35.33 -11.77
CA GLU A 25 -55.40 -35.69 -11.01
C GLU A 25 -54.13 -35.54 -11.84
N LEU A 26 -54.14 -36.01 -13.10
CA LEU A 26 -53.03 -35.80 -14.04
C LEU A 26 -52.79 -34.32 -14.32
N ALA A 27 -53.85 -33.50 -14.37
CA ALA A 27 -53.72 -32.05 -14.54
C ALA A 27 -53.10 -31.39 -13.30
N ARG A 28 -53.47 -31.81 -12.09
CA ARG A 28 -52.84 -31.35 -10.83
C ARG A 28 -51.37 -31.73 -10.76
N ILE A 29 -51.02 -32.99 -11.03
CA ILE A 29 -49.63 -33.47 -11.01
C ILE A 29 -48.77 -32.70 -12.02
N ARG A 30 -49.30 -32.40 -13.21
CA ARG A 30 -48.58 -31.58 -14.21
C ARG A 30 -48.35 -30.15 -13.72
N ALA A 31 -49.37 -29.53 -13.12
CA ALA A 31 -49.24 -28.18 -12.56
C ALA A 31 -48.21 -28.14 -11.41
N GLU A 32 -48.23 -29.14 -10.54
CA GLU A 32 -47.27 -29.27 -9.43
C GLU A 32 -45.84 -29.46 -9.95
N ARG A 33 -45.64 -30.31 -10.97
CA ARG A 33 -44.34 -30.47 -11.63
C ARG A 33 -43.85 -29.15 -12.24
N ASP A 34 -44.70 -28.42 -12.95
CA ASP A 34 -44.33 -27.14 -13.58
C ASP A 34 -43.95 -26.10 -12.52
N GLU A 35 -44.63 -26.10 -11.37
CA GLU A 35 -44.27 -25.24 -10.25
C GLU A 35 -42.92 -25.65 -9.63
N LEU A 36 -42.66 -26.95 -9.46
CA LEU A 36 -41.39 -27.47 -8.97
C LEU A 36 -40.23 -27.19 -9.94
N GLU A 37 -40.44 -27.27 -11.25
CA GLU A 37 -39.43 -26.96 -12.27
C GLU A 37 -39.08 -25.47 -12.28
N LYS A 38 -40.08 -24.59 -12.09
CA LYS A 38 -39.86 -23.14 -11.87
C LYS A 38 -39.11 -22.87 -10.57
N LYS A 39 -39.44 -23.56 -9.48
CA LYS A 39 -38.70 -23.45 -8.20
C LYS A 39 -37.25 -23.91 -8.35
N MET A 40 -37.02 -25.03 -9.04
CA MET A 40 -35.69 -25.60 -9.27
C MET A 40 -34.80 -24.67 -10.10
N SER A 41 -35.32 -24.14 -11.22
CA SER A 41 -34.59 -23.17 -12.05
C SER A 41 -34.29 -21.87 -11.31
N GLY A 42 -35.22 -21.39 -10.49
CA GLY A 42 -34.99 -20.25 -9.59
C GLY A 42 -33.84 -20.51 -8.61
N LEU A 43 -33.87 -21.66 -7.92
CA LEU A 43 -32.80 -22.06 -6.98
C LEU A 43 -31.43 -22.21 -7.65
N GLN A 44 -31.39 -22.76 -8.87
CA GLN A 44 -30.14 -22.88 -9.64
C GLN A 44 -29.53 -21.52 -9.99
N ASN A 45 -30.35 -20.55 -10.41
CA ASN A 45 -29.88 -19.19 -10.70
C ASN A 45 -29.34 -18.50 -9.44
N THR A 46 -30.07 -18.58 -8.32
CA THR A 46 -29.61 -18.05 -7.03
C THR A 46 -28.30 -18.69 -6.58
N ALA A 47 -28.16 -20.02 -6.72
CA ALA A 47 -26.92 -20.71 -6.37
C ALA A 47 -25.73 -20.25 -7.25
N HIS A 48 -25.97 -19.97 -8.53
CA HIS A 48 -24.94 -19.45 -9.44
C HIS A 48 -24.53 -18.02 -9.06
N GLU A 49 -25.50 -17.13 -8.80
CA GLU A 49 -25.25 -15.75 -8.35
C GLU A 49 -24.45 -15.70 -7.04
N ILE A 50 -24.84 -16.51 -6.05
CA ILE A 50 -24.13 -16.58 -4.77
C ILE A 50 -22.69 -17.09 -4.97
N ARG A 51 -22.49 -18.09 -5.84
CA ARG A 51 -21.15 -18.61 -6.14
C ARG A 51 -20.26 -17.53 -6.76
N ASP A 52 -20.80 -16.74 -7.69
CA ASP A 52 -20.08 -15.65 -8.32
C ASP A 52 -19.77 -14.51 -7.33
N GLU A 53 -20.70 -14.19 -6.45
CA GLU A 53 -20.51 -13.22 -5.36
C GLU A 53 -19.37 -13.67 -4.43
N VAL A 54 -19.37 -14.93 -3.97
CA VAL A 54 -18.30 -15.49 -3.13
C VAL A 54 -16.95 -15.45 -3.85
N ASN A 55 -16.89 -15.87 -5.11
CA ASN A 55 -15.65 -15.82 -5.90
C ASN A 55 -15.12 -14.38 -6.06
N LEU A 56 -16.01 -13.40 -6.21
CA LEU A 56 -15.65 -12.00 -6.30
C LEU A 56 -15.14 -11.47 -4.97
N LEU A 57 -15.81 -11.80 -3.86
CA LEU A 57 -15.39 -11.42 -2.51
C LEU A 57 -14.01 -12.00 -2.16
N ASP A 58 -13.77 -13.27 -2.47
CA ASP A 58 -12.47 -13.92 -2.25
C ASP A 58 -11.35 -13.23 -3.04
N LYS A 59 -11.60 -12.88 -4.31
CA LYS A 59 -10.64 -12.12 -5.13
C LYS A 59 -10.37 -10.73 -4.55
N GLN A 60 -11.41 -10.05 -4.06
CA GLN A 60 -11.27 -8.74 -3.42
C GLN A 60 -10.47 -8.84 -2.12
N HIS A 61 -10.80 -9.81 -1.28
CA HIS A 61 -10.08 -10.12 -0.04
C HIS A 61 -8.59 -10.35 -0.33
N ASP A 62 -8.26 -11.25 -1.25
CA ASP A 62 -6.88 -11.57 -1.61
C ASP A 62 -6.11 -10.36 -2.17
N ALA A 63 -6.78 -9.52 -2.96
CA ALA A 63 -6.18 -8.29 -3.47
C ALA A 63 -5.89 -7.29 -2.34
N THR A 64 -6.84 -7.07 -1.44
CA THR A 64 -6.69 -6.16 -0.29
C THR A 64 -5.62 -6.69 0.69
N ALA A 65 -5.58 -8.00 0.97
CA ALA A 65 -4.57 -8.61 1.82
C ALA A 65 -3.15 -8.43 1.24
N ARG A 66 -2.99 -8.61 -0.08
CA ARG A 66 -1.70 -8.32 -0.77
C ARG A 66 -1.33 -6.84 -0.68
N MET A 67 -2.30 -5.93 -0.80
CA MET A 67 -2.08 -4.49 -0.67
C MET A 67 -1.57 -4.12 0.73
N VAL A 68 -2.22 -4.63 1.78
CA VAL A 68 -1.78 -4.43 3.19
C VAL A 68 -0.36 -4.92 3.40
N LYS A 69 -0.04 -6.12 2.90
CA LYS A 69 1.33 -6.69 2.99
C LYS A 69 2.36 -5.85 2.24
N SER A 70 2.02 -5.33 1.06
CA SER A 70 2.88 -4.43 0.29
C SER A 70 3.13 -3.13 1.03
N LEU A 71 2.09 -2.52 1.62
CA LEU A 71 2.23 -1.32 2.44
C LEU A 71 3.13 -1.56 3.66
N ASP A 72 3.03 -2.73 4.30
CA ASP A 72 3.93 -3.10 5.38
C ASP A 72 5.40 -3.19 4.96
N GLN A 73 5.67 -3.82 3.81
CA GLN A 73 7.01 -3.88 3.24
C GLN A 73 7.55 -2.49 2.88
N GLN A 74 6.71 -1.63 2.31
CA GLN A 74 7.07 -0.24 2.01
C GLN A 74 7.39 0.55 3.27
N MET A 75 6.61 0.40 4.35
CA MET A 75 6.91 1.06 5.62
C MET A 75 8.24 0.62 6.23
N ILE A 76 8.57 -0.67 6.16
CA ILE A 76 9.88 -1.18 6.61
C ILE A 76 11.00 -0.51 5.81
N ALA A 77 10.91 -0.52 4.48
CA ALA A 77 11.91 0.11 3.61
C ALA A 77 12.06 1.61 3.88
N ILE A 78 10.96 2.34 4.05
CA ILE A 78 10.99 3.78 4.38
C ILE A 78 11.61 4.01 5.76
N THR A 79 11.33 3.14 6.74
CA THR A 79 11.90 3.25 8.10
C THR A 79 13.42 3.06 8.08
N ASP A 80 13.91 2.08 7.30
CA ASP A 80 15.35 1.85 7.13
C ASP A 80 16.03 3.04 6.42
N GLU A 81 15.36 3.63 5.43
CA GLU A 81 15.85 4.82 4.73
C GLU A 81 15.88 6.05 5.65
N VAL A 82 14.87 6.22 6.52
CA VAL A 82 14.85 7.27 7.56
C VAL A 82 16.04 7.09 8.51
N GLN A 83 16.30 5.88 8.97
CA GLN A 83 17.40 5.61 9.89
C GLN A 83 18.76 5.88 9.23
N THR A 84 18.92 5.47 7.98
CA THR A 84 20.14 5.71 7.19
C THR A 84 20.36 7.19 6.97
N THR A 85 19.33 7.91 6.50
CA THR A 85 19.39 9.36 6.26
C THR A 85 19.67 10.15 7.54
N THR A 86 19.09 9.73 8.67
CA THR A 86 19.33 10.35 9.98
C THR A 86 20.77 10.18 10.43
N ASN A 87 21.33 8.98 10.29
CA ASN A 87 22.73 8.71 10.62
C ASN A 87 23.68 9.54 9.75
N ASP A 88 23.38 9.64 8.46
CA ASP A 88 24.20 10.40 7.53
C ASP A 88 24.07 11.91 7.74
N LEU A 89 22.90 12.41 8.13
CA LEU A 89 22.71 13.79 8.55
C LEU A 89 23.59 14.09 9.77
N GLN A 90 23.53 13.23 10.81
CA GLN A 90 24.35 13.41 12.02
C GLN A 90 25.86 13.38 11.70
N LYS A 91 26.31 12.55 10.75
CA LYS A 91 27.70 12.56 10.27
C LYS A 91 28.04 13.87 9.57
N SER A 92 27.20 14.34 8.63
CA SER A 92 27.39 15.60 7.92
C SER A 92 27.46 16.79 8.89
N GLU A 93 26.56 16.86 9.87
CA GLU A 93 26.52 17.92 10.89
C GLU A 93 27.78 17.93 11.77
N ARG A 94 28.25 16.76 12.20
CA ARG A 94 29.52 16.63 12.93
C ARG A 94 30.70 17.10 12.08
N GLU A 95 30.76 16.68 10.82
CA GLU A 95 31.83 17.09 9.90
C GLU A 95 31.82 18.61 9.69
N ALA A 96 30.64 19.20 9.47
CA ALA A 96 30.45 20.63 9.31
C ALA A 96 30.89 21.40 10.57
N SER A 97 30.50 20.94 11.75
CA SER A 97 30.89 21.55 13.04
C SER A 97 32.40 21.56 13.25
N MET A 98 33.06 20.42 13.00
CA MET A 98 34.53 20.32 13.09
C MET A 98 35.21 21.28 12.12
N LYS A 99 34.79 21.29 10.84
CA LYS A 99 35.37 22.16 9.81
C LYS A 99 35.10 23.63 10.09
N ARG A 100 33.94 23.98 10.64
CA ARG A 100 33.59 25.35 11.05
C ARG A 100 34.53 25.84 12.14
N THR A 101 34.87 24.99 13.11
CA THR A 101 35.83 25.33 14.16
C THR A 101 37.24 25.56 13.59
N VAL A 102 37.67 24.72 12.64
CA VAL A 102 38.94 24.90 11.93
C VAL A 102 38.94 26.23 11.16
N LEU A 103 37.87 26.51 10.41
CA LEU A 103 37.73 27.75 9.65
C LEU A 103 37.73 28.98 10.57
N GLN A 104 37.01 28.93 11.69
CA GLN A 104 36.96 30.03 12.66
C GLN A 104 38.35 30.36 13.21
N ARG A 105 39.11 29.33 13.64
CA ARG A 105 40.50 29.53 14.09
C ARG A 105 41.35 30.15 12.98
N ARG A 106 41.20 29.66 11.75
CA ARG A 106 41.94 30.14 10.59
C ARG A 106 41.64 31.60 10.26
N LEU A 107 40.37 32.01 10.32
CA LEU A 107 39.94 33.40 10.11
C LEU A 107 40.51 34.33 11.18
N ILE A 108 40.52 33.90 12.45
CA ILE A 108 41.14 34.67 13.54
C ILE A 108 42.64 34.83 13.29
N GLU A 109 43.34 33.78 12.86
CA GLU A 109 44.77 33.87 12.50
C GLU A 109 45.02 34.85 11.35
N ILE A 110 44.22 34.78 10.28
CA ILE A 110 44.33 35.70 9.14
C ILE A 110 44.10 37.15 9.60
N TYR A 111 43.07 37.37 10.41
CA TYR A 111 42.75 38.69 10.96
C TYR A 111 43.89 39.25 11.81
N LYS A 112 44.44 38.46 12.74
CA LYS A 112 45.54 38.86 13.62
C LYS A 112 46.84 39.17 12.86
N ARG A 113 47.08 38.50 11.73
CA ARG A 113 48.26 38.72 10.88
C ARG A 113 48.16 40.02 10.07
N GLY A 114 46.95 40.49 9.79
CA GLY A 114 46.73 41.71 9.01
C GLY A 114 46.97 41.52 7.50
N PRO A 115 46.61 42.53 6.69
CA PRO A 115 46.60 42.42 5.23
C PRO A 115 48.00 42.34 4.60
N LEU A 116 49.04 42.83 5.27
CA LEU A 116 50.40 42.91 4.74
C LEU A 116 51.26 41.68 5.05
N TYR A 117 50.79 40.76 5.89
CA TYR A 117 51.56 39.59 6.34
C TYR A 117 52.15 38.77 5.19
N SER A 118 51.37 38.52 4.14
CA SER A 118 51.85 37.77 2.97
C SER A 118 53.02 38.47 2.28
N ALA A 119 52.99 39.80 2.19
CA ALA A 119 54.07 40.60 1.63
C ALA A 119 55.30 40.59 2.55
N GLU A 120 55.10 40.77 3.86
CA GLU A 120 56.18 40.71 4.87
C GLU A 120 56.93 39.36 4.85
N VAL A 121 56.19 38.25 4.72
CA VAL A 121 56.77 36.90 4.62
C VAL A 121 57.60 36.74 3.35
N LEU A 122 57.19 37.35 2.23
CA LEU A 122 57.94 37.29 0.98
C LEU A 122 59.19 38.18 1.02
N PHE A 123 59.07 39.41 1.51
CA PHE A 123 60.19 40.37 1.59
C PHE A 123 61.24 40.00 2.63
N SER A 124 60.91 39.18 3.63
CA SER A 124 61.87 38.66 4.62
C SER A 124 62.67 37.44 4.14
N ALA A 125 62.58 37.06 2.86
CA ALA A 125 63.37 35.98 2.29
C ALA A 125 64.84 36.41 2.09
N GLN A 126 65.79 35.57 2.50
CA GLN A 126 67.23 35.87 2.40
C GLN A 126 67.86 35.43 1.07
N SER A 127 67.11 34.68 0.25
CA SER A 127 67.56 34.22 -1.06
C SER A 127 66.39 33.98 -2.02
N VAL A 128 66.66 33.95 -3.32
CA VAL A 128 65.66 33.66 -4.36
C VAL A 128 65.01 32.29 -4.14
N GLY A 129 65.80 31.28 -3.73
CA GLY A 129 65.27 29.96 -3.39
C GLY A 129 64.30 29.99 -2.22
N GLN A 130 64.60 30.76 -1.16
CA GLN A 130 63.68 30.95 -0.04
C GLN A 130 62.41 31.68 -0.45
N LEU A 131 62.51 32.70 -1.32
CA LEU A 131 61.36 33.43 -1.83
C LEU A 131 60.39 32.51 -2.58
N VAL A 132 60.90 31.69 -3.51
CA VAL A 132 60.09 30.72 -4.27
C VAL A 132 59.42 29.70 -3.35
N ALA A 133 60.15 29.19 -2.35
CA ALA A 133 59.60 28.24 -1.39
C ALA A 133 58.47 28.86 -0.55
N ARG A 134 58.64 30.09 -0.05
CA ARG A 134 57.63 30.82 0.74
C ARG A 134 56.40 31.17 -0.10
N TYR A 135 56.59 31.61 -1.34
CA TYR A 135 55.49 31.84 -2.29
C TYR A 135 54.67 30.56 -2.50
N LYS A 136 55.33 29.44 -2.80
CA LYS A 136 54.67 28.15 -2.99
C LYS A 136 53.87 27.76 -1.74
N TYR A 137 54.44 27.94 -0.55
CA TYR A 137 53.75 27.64 0.70
C TYR A 137 52.49 28.50 0.90
N LEU A 138 52.61 29.83 0.73
CA LEU A 138 51.45 30.74 0.85
C LEU A 138 50.36 30.42 -0.17
N HIS A 139 50.75 30.07 -1.40
CA HIS A 139 49.82 29.66 -2.44
C HIS A 139 49.07 28.37 -2.07
N LEU A 140 49.78 27.32 -1.65
CA LEU A 140 49.15 26.06 -1.21
C LEU A 140 48.26 26.27 0.02
N LEU A 141 48.65 27.15 0.93
CA LEU A 141 47.87 27.50 2.10
C LEU A 141 46.55 28.21 1.71
N ALA A 142 46.60 29.16 0.78
CA ALA A 142 45.41 29.84 0.27
C ALA A 142 44.47 28.87 -0.47
N LEU A 143 45.02 27.93 -1.25
CA LEU A 143 44.22 26.88 -1.89
C LEU A 143 43.52 25.99 -0.87
N ARG A 144 44.22 25.60 0.20
CA ARG A 144 43.63 24.82 1.31
C ARG A 144 42.51 25.59 2.01
N ASP A 145 42.71 26.88 2.29
CA ASP A 145 41.71 27.73 2.93
C ASP A 145 40.46 27.89 2.05
N LYS A 146 40.65 28.11 0.74
CA LYS A 146 39.55 28.12 -0.23
C LYS A 146 38.80 26.78 -0.28
N GLY A 147 39.54 25.67 -0.29
CA GLY A 147 38.96 24.33 -0.27
C GLY A 147 38.17 24.03 1.00
N LEU A 148 38.59 24.55 2.15
CA LEU A 148 37.84 24.43 3.41
C LEU A 148 36.49 25.14 3.34
N VAL A 149 36.44 26.34 2.75
CA VAL A 149 35.18 27.08 2.55
C VAL A 149 34.25 26.33 1.60
N HIS A 150 34.75 25.88 0.44
CA HIS A 150 33.93 25.11 -0.52
C HIS A 150 33.38 23.85 0.13
N ARG A 151 34.20 23.12 0.88
CA ARG A 151 33.75 21.91 1.57
C ARG A 151 32.66 22.19 2.62
N LEU A 152 32.69 23.34 3.28
CA LEU A 152 31.64 23.73 4.21
C LEU A 152 30.34 24.09 3.48
N ASP A 153 30.44 24.73 2.33
CA ASP A 153 29.30 25.01 1.45
C ASP A 153 28.64 23.71 0.96
N ASP A 154 29.44 22.77 0.44
CA ASP A 154 28.98 21.43 0.04
C ASP A 154 28.29 20.70 1.19
N LEU A 155 28.86 20.76 2.40
CA LEU A 155 28.27 20.15 3.59
C LEU A 155 26.96 20.82 3.99
N HIS A 156 26.85 22.14 3.84
CA HIS A 156 25.64 22.87 4.14
C HIS A 156 24.51 22.46 3.19
N SER A 157 24.75 22.48 1.88
CA SER A 157 23.78 22.02 0.88
C SER A 157 23.41 20.54 1.08
N LYS A 158 24.39 19.70 1.44
CA LYS A 158 24.11 18.30 1.75
C LYS A 158 23.18 18.16 2.96
N ILE A 159 23.45 18.86 4.06
CA ILE A 159 22.61 18.85 5.27
C ILE A 159 21.19 19.30 4.95
N GLU A 160 21.03 20.38 4.19
CA GLU A 160 19.72 20.87 3.77
C GLU A 160 18.96 19.82 2.94
N SER A 161 19.62 19.19 1.97
CA SER A 161 19.02 18.13 1.16
C SER A 161 18.58 16.93 2.00
N GLN A 162 19.39 16.54 3.00
CA GLN A 162 19.10 15.43 3.93
C GLN A 162 17.90 15.76 4.82
N GLN A 163 17.80 17.01 5.31
CA GLN A 163 16.66 17.46 6.11
C GLN A 163 15.36 17.45 5.28
N ILE A 164 15.40 17.95 4.04
CA ILE A 164 14.25 17.91 3.12
C ILE A 164 13.83 16.46 2.85
N GLN A 165 14.80 15.56 2.62
CA GLN A 165 14.55 14.14 2.40
C GLN A 165 13.88 13.49 3.61
N LEU A 166 14.35 13.77 4.83
CA LEU A 166 13.73 13.25 6.06
C LEU A 166 12.28 13.68 6.21
N VAL A 167 11.96 14.96 5.93
CA VAL A 167 10.58 15.45 5.99
C VAL A 167 9.70 14.72 4.96
N ARG A 168 10.20 14.49 3.75
CA ARG A 168 9.47 13.73 2.72
C ARG A 168 9.23 12.29 3.17
N LEU A 169 10.24 11.62 3.70
CA LEU A 169 10.11 10.25 4.20
C LEU A 169 9.10 10.17 5.35
N GLN A 170 9.11 11.12 6.28
CA GLN A 170 8.11 11.20 7.37
C GLN A 170 6.68 11.34 6.84
N ASN A 171 6.47 12.19 5.84
CA ASN A 171 5.17 12.32 5.18
C ASN A 171 4.75 11.00 4.50
N SER A 172 5.68 10.33 3.80
CA SER A 172 5.42 9.02 3.19
C SER A 172 5.07 7.95 4.22
N VAL A 173 5.70 7.93 5.40
CA VAL A 173 5.32 7.02 6.50
C VAL A 173 3.89 7.30 6.95
N ALA A 174 3.54 8.55 7.19
CA ALA A 174 2.20 8.93 7.63
C ALA A 174 1.12 8.55 6.60
N GLU A 175 1.40 8.77 5.31
CA GLU A 175 0.52 8.40 4.22
C GLU A 175 0.34 6.88 4.10
N ASN A 176 1.44 6.12 4.09
CA ASN A 176 1.40 4.66 4.01
C ASN A 176 0.67 4.04 5.21
N ARG A 177 0.88 4.58 6.41
CA ARG A 177 0.17 4.15 7.60
C ARG A 177 -1.33 4.39 7.48
N SER A 178 -1.73 5.58 7.02
CA SER A 178 -3.14 5.91 6.80
C SER A 178 -3.79 5.03 5.73
N GLN A 179 -3.06 4.74 4.64
CA GLN A 179 -3.51 3.81 3.61
C GLN A 179 -3.66 2.39 4.18
N LYS A 180 -2.69 1.91 4.96
CA LYS A 180 -2.73 0.59 5.59
C LYS A 180 -3.93 0.46 6.52
N GLU A 181 -4.21 1.47 7.35
CA GLU A 181 -5.36 1.47 8.26
C GLU A 181 -6.69 1.37 7.49
N ARG A 182 -6.82 2.07 6.36
CA ARG A 182 -8.00 1.97 5.48
C ARG A 182 -8.15 0.59 4.85
N GLU A 183 -7.08 0.05 4.28
CA GLU A 183 -7.11 -1.27 3.63
C GLU A 183 -7.33 -2.40 4.64
N ALA A 184 -6.76 -2.29 5.85
CA ALA A 184 -7.01 -3.24 6.93
C ALA A 184 -8.47 -3.21 7.42
N ALA A 185 -9.07 -2.01 7.53
CA ALA A 185 -10.49 -1.90 7.86
C ALA A 185 -11.37 -2.52 6.76
N ARG A 186 -11.04 -2.25 5.49
CA ARG A 186 -11.72 -2.86 4.34
C ARG A 186 -11.60 -4.39 4.35
N LEU A 187 -10.43 -4.92 4.67
CA LEU A 187 -10.20 -6.36 4.77
C LEU A 187 -11.10 -6.98 5.85
N ALA A 188 -11.16 -6.36 7.04
CA ALA A 188 -12.00 -6.82 8.13
C ALA A 188 -13.50 -6.78 7.78
N ASP A 189 -13.93 -5.83 6.96
CA ASP A 189 -15.32 -5.78 6.49
C ASP A 189 -15.61 -6.85 5.44
N LEU A 190 -14.67 -7.12 4.51
CA LEU A 190 -14.77 -8.24 3.57
C LEU A 190 -14.84 -9.59 4.29
N GLU A 191 -14.03 -9.80 5.34
CA GLU A 191 -14.08 -11.01 6.17
C GLU A 191 -15.45 -11.20 6.83
N LYS A 192 -16.08 -10.12 7.32
CA LYS A 192 -17.45 -10.17 7.86
C LYS A 192 -18.48 -10.51 6.79
N GLU A 193 -18.33 -9.98 5.58
CA GLU A 193 -19.22 -10.28 4.45
C GLU A 193 -19.09 -11.74 4.01
N GLN A 194 -17.86 -12.26 3.89
CA GLN A 194 -17.60 -13.67 3.63
C GLN A 194 -18.24 -14.56 4.70
N ALA A 195 -18.09 -14.23 5.99
CA ALA A 195 -18.71 -15.00 7.07
C ALA A 195 -20.25 -15.04 6.96
N LYS A 196 -20.89 -13.91 6.61
CA LYS A 196 -22.34 -13.84 6.39
C LYS A 196 -22.77 -14.67 5.18
N ASN A 197 -22.02 -14.60 4.09
CA ASN A 197 -22.35 -15.35 2.87
C ASN A 197 -22.16 -16.86 3.06
N LEU A 198 -21.16 -17.30 3.83
CA LEU A 198 -21.01 -18.70 4.22
C LEU A 198 -22.23 -19.22 5.01
N VAL A 199 -22.78 -18.43 5.93
CA VAL A 199 -23.99 -18.79 6.67
C VAL A 199 -25.19 -18.91 5.72
N ARG A 200 -25.37 -17.96 4.80
CA ARG A 200 -26.46 -18.00 3.79
C ARG A 200 -26.37 -19.25 2.91
N VAL A 201 -25.18 -19.56 2.39
CA VAL A 201 -24.94 -20.78 1.59
C VAL A 201 -25.31 -22.04 2.39
N GLN A 202 -24.97 -22.09 3.69
CA GLN A 202 -25.31 -23.22 4.55
C GLN A 202 -26.82 -23.34 4.83
N GLU A 203 -27.55 -22.24 4.94
CA GLU A 203 -29.00 -22.23 5.11
C GLU A 203 -29.72 -22.66 3.83
N ASP A 204 -29.28 -22.19 2.67
CA ASP A 204 -29.86 -22.55 1.38
C ASP A 204 -29.58 -24.02 1.00
N THR A 205 -28.43 -24.58 1.42
CA THR A 205 -28.11 -26.00 1.19
C THR A 205 -28.93 -26.95 2.09
N LYS A 206 -29.53 -26.44 3.18
CA LYS A 206 -30.34 -27.24 4.13
C LYS A 206 -31.85 -27.21 3.84
N ARG A 207 -32.33 -26.32 2.97
CA ARG A 207 -33.72 -26.22 2.53
C ARG A 207 -33.99 -27.12 1.34
#